data_AF-A0A1Q6IEV9-F1
#
_entry.id   AF-A0A1Q6IEV9-F1
#
_cell.length_a   1.000
_cell.length_b   1.000
_cell.length_c   1.000
_cell.angle_alpha   90.00
_cell.angle_beta   90.00
_cell.angle_gamma   90.00
#
_symmetry.space_group_name_H-M   'P 1'
#
loop_
_entity.id
_entity.type
_entity.pdbx_description
1 polymer ?
#
loop_
_entity_poly.entity_id
_entity_poly.type
_entity_poly.pdbx_seq_one_letter_code
_entity_poly.pdbx_strand_id
1 'polypeptide(L)'
;MEQQSPKISGNLRGAAIGATLAMLPVAIFAVLAALEAIKDASEGFGKTIVVIQFIGCLIWAGSLTSAISGAKRLNIPTAGFGACITGALIGGILQLIFVFDEKLLYKFISLAEGETEALALITLVTVVANLPLAIGTLMLGKHISPLRGASVCYFILSVFPLVEVLLAKILIKKSYSYYYGFSASNTKTFLIITVLLLFILALICVINWWNAVSRASGIEEANEDTDNLAPQATYVEQPAAAPVQSSAPTQPQQNYSARPVSAITDEQKKILMGMSNQELTNVINNPSLYANPAFVEEAKKTLTKRQGWEIIKDYSDEQLLSIVHDNVQGFSAEVLDAASMELLARENATFINEVSSLTIPELQGILSNADSYYDGYIQLATRVLNERINNPGNAQA
;
A
#
# COMPACT_ATOMS: atom_id res chain seq x y z
N MET A 1 6.20 -16.95 -25.13
CA MET A 1 5.91 -15.58 -24.68
C MET A 1 5.77 -15.65 -23.18
N GLU A 2 6.66 -15.03 -22.43
CA GLU A 2 6.61 -15.06 -20.96
C GLU A 2 5.39 -14.31 -20.46
N GLN A 3 4.60 -14.99 -19.63
CA GLN A 3 3.33 -14.48 -19.14
C GLN A 3 3.59 -13.62 -17.90
N GLN A 4 3.99 -12.36 -18.12
CA GLN A 4 4.29 -11.41 -17.03
C GLN A 4 3.22 -11.43 -15.94
N SER A 5 3.66 -11.59 -14.69
CA SER A 5 2.78 -11.54 -13.52
C SER A 5 1.93 -10.25 -13.50
N PRO A 6 0.63 -10.33 -13.17
CA PRO A 6 -0.31 -9.21 -13.23
C PRO A 6 -0.15 -8.20 -12.09
N LYS A 7 0.88 -7.34 -12.16
CA LYS A 7 1.13 -6.28 -11.18
C LYS A 7 0.08 -5.14 -11.27
N ILE A 8 -1.01 -5.27 -10.52
CA ILE A 8 -2.03 -4.25 -10.28
C ILE A 8 -1.68 -3.32 -9.12
N SER A 9 -0.88 -3.75 -8.15
CA SER A 9 -0.49 -3.05 -6.93
C SER A 9 0.22 -1.73 -7.22
N GLY A 10 1.21 -1.74 -8.11
CA GLY A 10 1.88 -0.53 -8.59
C GLY A 10 0.93 0.46 -9.28
N ASN A 11 -0.05 -0.05 -10.05
CA ASN A 11 -1.08 0.76 -10.68
C ASN A 11 -2.08 1.32 -9.64
N LEU A 12 -2.43 0.54 -8.62
CA LEU A 12 -3.25 1.00 -7.49
C LEU A 12 -2.51 2.04 -6.63
N ARG A 13 -1.18 2.00 -6.56
CA ARG A 13 -0.37 3.05 -5.93
C ARG A 13 -0.48 4.38 -6.68
N GLY A 14 -0.43 4.34 -8.02
CA GLY A 14 -0.74 5.50 -8.86
C GLY A 14 -2.17 6.00 -8.64
N ALA A 15 -3.14 5.08 -8.51
CA ALA A 15 -4.53 5.42 -8.20
C ALA A 15 -4.68 6.12 -6.83
N ALA A 16 -4.00 5.64 -5.79
CA ALA A 16 -4.01 6.23 -4.46
C ALA A 16 -3.36 7.63 -4.43
N ILE A 17 -2.26 7.84 -5.16
CA ILE A 17 -1.65 9.17 -5.35
C ILE A 17 -2.64 10.11 -6.04
N GLY A 18 -3.27 9.67 -7.14
CA GLY A 18 -4.27 10.45 -7.85
C GLY A 18 -5.47 10.84 -6.98
N ALA A 19 -6.03 9.88 -6.22
CA ALA A 19 -7.10 10.13 -5.27
C ALA A 19 -6.69 11.10 -4.15
N THR A 20 -5.45 11.00 -3.66
CA THR A 20 -4.88 11.93 -2.66
C THR A 20 -4.88 13.37 -3.19
N LEU A 21 -4.36 13.57 -4.40
CA LEU A 21 -4.32 14.88 -5.08
C LEU A 21 -5.73 15.40 -5.45
N ALA A 22 -6.66 14.51 -5.79
CA ALA A 22 -8.03 14.86 -6.15
C ALA A 22 -8.89 15.29 -4.95
N MET A 23 -8.63 14.76 -3.75
CA MET A 23 -9.54 14.92 -2.61
C MET A 23 -8.99 15.80 -1.47
N LEU A 24 -7.70 15.67 -1.12
CA LEU A 24 -7.18 16.35 0.08
C LEU A 24 -6.92 17.86 -0.07
N PRO A 25 -6.32 18.38 -1.16
CA PRO A 25 -5.95 19.81 -1.24
C PRO A 25 -7.14 20.75 -1.06
N VAL A 26 -8.28 20.43 -1.70
CA VAL A 26 -9.53 21.19 -1.61
C VAL A 26 -10.13 21.10 -0.21
N ALA A 27 -10.17 19.90 0.37
CA ALA A 27 -10.76 19.68 1.68
C ALA A 27 -9.95 20.36 2.81
N ILE A 28 -8.62 20.30 2.75
CA ILE A 28 -7.72 21.01 3.67
C ILE A 28 -7.93 22.52 3.54
N PHE A 29 -7.95 23.03 2.31
CA PHE A 29 -8.18 24.46 2.06
C PHE A 29 -9.55 24.92 2.58
N ALA A 30 -10.62 24.16 2.35
CA ALA A 30 -11.96 24.47 2.86
C ALA A 30 -12.02 24.50 4.40
N VAL A 31 -11.34 23.57 5.08
CA VAL A 31 -11.22 23.59 6.55
C VAL A 31 -10.46 24.82 7.03
N LEU A 32 -9.32 25.15 6.42
CA LEU A 32 -8.52 26.33 6.80
C LEU A 32 -9.25 27.65 6.55
N ALA A 33 -10.03 27.72 5.47
CA ALA A 33 -10.89 28.87 5.17
C ALA A 33 -12.04 29.02 6.18
N ALA A 34 -12.76 27.94 6.52
CA ALA A 34 -13.85 27.96 7.49
C ALA A 34 -13.38 28.29 8.92
N LEU A 35 -12.12 27.95 9.25
CA LEU A 35 -11.46 28.33 10.50
C LEU A 35 -10.87 29.75 10.49
N GLU A 36 -11.02 30.51 9.40
CA GLU A 36 -10.44 31.86 9.20
C GLU A 36 -8.90 31.90 9.33
N ALA A 37 -8.23 30.74 9.19
CA ALA A 37 -6.77 30.62 9.24
C ALA A 37 -6.10 31.19 7.98
N ILE A 38 -6.85 31.32 6.89
CA ILE A 38 -6.45 31.99 5.64
C ILE A 38 -7.47 33.11 5.40
N LYS A 39 -7.03 34.36 5.37
CA LYS A 39 -7.93 35.54 5.30
C LYS A 39 -8.23 36.02 3.88
N ASP A 40 -7.28 35.85 2.95
CA ASP A 40 -7.41 36.29 1.56
C ASP A 40 -6.97 35.17 0.62
N ALA A 41 -7.89 34.27 0.29
CA ALA A 41 -7.69 33.35 -0.82
C ALA A 41 -7.97 34.10 -2.13
N SER A 42 -6.91 34.53 -2.83
CA SER A 42 -7.07 35.13 -4.15
C SER A 42 -7.79 34.16 -5.08
N GLU A 43 -8.65 34.69 -5.96
CA GLU A 43 -9.50 33.90 -6.85
C GLU A 43 -8.68 32.91 -7.72
N GLY A 44 -7.48 33.33 -8.15
CA GLY A 44 -6.52 32.49 -8.86
C GLY A 44 -5.99 31.31 -8.04
N PHE A 45 -5.90 31.41 -6.71
CA PHE A 45 -5.49 30.31 -5.84
C PHE A 45 -6.56 29.21 -5.79
N GLY A 46 -7.84 29.59 -5.68
CA GLY A 46 -8.96 28.64 -5.75
C GLY A 46 -9.00 27.89 -7.09
N LYS A 47 -8.88 28.63 -8.20
CA LYS A 47 -8.78 28.05 -9.56
C LYS A 47 -7.57 27.11 -9.70
N THR A 48 -6.42 27.44 -9.09
CA THR A 48 -5.22 26.59 -9.08
C THR A 48 -5.43 25.27 -8.33
N ILE A 49 -6.06 25.29 -7.15
CA ILE A 49 -6.35 24.08 -6.37
C ILE A 49 -7.25 23.11 -7.17
N VAL A 50 -8.23 23.65 -7.91
CA VAL A 50 -9.15 22.85 -8.72
C VAL A 50 -8.45 22.21 -9.94
N VAL A 51 -7.47 22.91 -10.53
CA VAL A 51 -6.60 22.31 -11.56
C VAL A 51 -5.75 21.17 -10.98
N ILE A 52 -5.21 21.32 -9.76
CA ILE A 52 -4.49 20.23 -9.06
C ILE A 52 -5.42 19.04 -8.81
N GLN A 53 -6.65 19.28 -8.36
CA GLN A 53 -7.67 18.25 -8.18
C GLN A 53 -7.94 17.50 -9.50
N PHE A 54 -8.11 18.21 -10.61
CA PHE A 54 -8.34 17.60 -11.92
C PHE A 54 -7.14 16.76 -12.38
N ILE A 55 -5.91 17.23 -12.19
CA ILE A 55 -4.69 16.45 -12.44
C ILE A 55 -4.68 15.17 -11.57
N GLY A 56 -5.10 15.27 -10.31
CA GLY A 56 -5.33 14.11 -9.44
C GLY A 56 -6.30 13.10 -10.04
N CYS A 57 -7.47 13.56 -10.52
CA CYS A 57 -8.44 12.70 -11.22
C CYS A 57 -7.87 12.04 -12.48
N LEU A 58 -7.05 12.74 -13.27
CA LEU A 58 -6.40 12.17 -14.45
C LEU A 58 -5.37 11.09 -14.08
N ILE A 59 -4.53 11.34 -13.08
CA ILE A 59 -3.57 10.35 -12.55
C ILE A 59 -4.33 9.12 -12.03
N TRP A 60 -5.42 9.34 -11.29
CA TRP A 60 -6.24 8.28 -10.72
C TRP A 60 -6.88 7.41 -11.81
N ALA A 61 -7.56 8.04 -12.79
CA ALA A 61 -8.20 7.37 -13.91
C ALA A 61 -7.19 6.64 -14.81
N GLY A 62 -6.06 7.28 -15.13
CA GLY A 62 -5.00 6.67 -15.94
C GLY A 62 -4.40 5.44 -15.25
N SER A 63 -4.11 5.54 -13.96
CA SER A 63 -3.55 4.41 -13.19
C SER A 63 -4.55 3.26 -13.04
N LEU A 64 -5.83 3.55 -12.81
CA LEU A 64 -6.89 2.54 -12.83
C LEU A 64 -7.06 1.88 -14.19
N THR A 65 -6.88 2.63 -15.29
CA THR A 65 -6.93 2.09 -16.66
C THR A 65 -5.78 1.09 -16.88
N SER A 66 -4.56 1.44 -16.45
CA SER A 66 -3.40 0.55 -16.50
C SER A 66 -3.57 -0.71 -15.65
N ALA A 67 -4.33 -0.66 -14.55
CA ALA A 67 -4.64 -1.82 -13.72
C ALA A 67 -5.57 -2.85 -14.40
N ILE A 68 -6.37 -2.45 -15.41
CA ILE A 68 -7.39 -3.34 -16.03
C ILE A 68 -6.79 -4.61 -16.63
N SER A 69 -5.60 -4.54 -17.25
CA SER A 69 -4.96 -5.69 -17.88
C SER A 69 -4.52 -6.75 -16.86
N GLY A 70 -3.92 -6.33 -15.73
CA GLY A 70 -3.60 -7.20 -14.61
C GLY A 70 -4.85 -7.73 -13.90
N ALA A 71 -5.84 -6.87 -13.68
CA ALA A 71 -7.10 -7.24 -13.05
C ALA A 71 -7.84 -8.36 -13.79
N LYS A 72 -7.83 -8.35 -15.14
CA LYS A 72 -8.37 -9.44 -15.96
C LYS A 72 -7.68 -10.78 -15.69
N ARG A 73 -6.35 -10.79 -15.55
CA ARG A 73 -5.57 -12.01 -15.26
C ARG A 73 -5.88 -12.54 -13.85
N LEU A 74 -6.08 -11.65 -12.88
CA LEU A 74 -6.46 -11.96 -11.49
C LEU A 74 -7.97 -12.26 -11.29
N ASN A 75 -8.75 -12.40 -12.38
CA ASN A 75 -10.21 -12.58 -12.34
C ASN A 75 -10.99 -11.49 -11.55
N ILE A 76 -10.42 -10.29 -11.42
CA ILE A 76 -11.06 -9.15 -10.75
C ILE A 76 -11.98 -8.41 -11.74
N PRO A 77 -13.24 -8.07 -11.37
CA PRO A 77 -14.21 -7.50 -12.28
C PRO A 77 -13.80 -6.11 -12.80
N THR A 78 -13.46 -6.04 -14.08
CA THR A 78 -13.03 -4.81 -14.78
C THR A 78 -14.08 -3.70 -14.78
N ALA A 79 -15.36 -4.06 -14.70
CA ALA A 79 -16.47 -3.11 -14.54
C ALA A 79 -16.32 -2.24 -13.28
N GLY A 80 -15.70 -2.76 -12.21
CA GLY A 80 -15.39 -1.98 -11.01
C GLY A 80 -14.37 -0.88 -11.27
N PHE A 81 -13.30 -1.18 -12.03
CA PHE A 81 -12.34 -0.17 -12.49
C PHE A 81 -13.00 0.86 -13.41
N GLY A 82 -13.81 0.41 -14.37
CA GLY A 82 -14.53 1.29 -15.30
C GLY A 82 -15.49 2.27 -14.62
N ALA A 83 -16.20 1.83 -13.58
CA ALA A 83 -17.06 2.69 -12.77
C ALA A 83 -16.25 3.72 -11.97
N CYS A 84 -15.11 3.32 -11.37
CA CYS A 84 -14.20 4.23 -10.69
C CYS A 84 -13.60 5.29 -11.64
N ILE A 85 -13.13 4.87 -12.82
CA ILE A 85 -12.60 5.77 -13.86
C ILE A 85 -13.66 6.79 -14.28
N THR A 86 -14.87 6.32 -14.57
CA THR A 86 -16.01 7.16 -14.95
C THR A 86 -16.31 8.20 -13.87
N GLY A 87 -16.42 7.81 -12.60
CA GLY A 87 -16.69 8.74 -11.50
C GLY A 87 -15.59 9.77 -11.27
N ALA A 88 -14.32 9.35 -11.31
CA ALA A 88 -13.17 10.25 -11.15
C ALA A 88 -13.10 11.31 -12.27
N LEU A 89 -13.32 10.90 -13.53
CA LEU A 89 -13.33 11.81 -14.67
C LEU A 89 -14.53 12.74 -14.67
N ILE A 90 -15.75 12.21 -14.43
CA ILE A 90 -16.97 13.03 -14.33
C ILE A 90 -16.84 14.06 -13.21
N GLY A 91 -16.41 13.66 -12.00
CA GLY A 91 -16.22 14.57 -10.88
C GLY A 91 -15.19 15.67 -11.19
N GLY A 92 -14.05 15.30 -11.78
CA GLY A 92 -13.01 16.28 -12.15
C GLY A 92 -13.47 17.26 -13.25
N ILE A 93 -14.16 16.78 -14.28
CA ILE A 93 -14.69 17.61 -15.37
C ILE A 93 -15.77 18.56 -14.85
N LEU A 94 -16.72 18.06 -14.05
CA LEU A 94 -17.77 18.90 -13.45
C LEU A 94 -17.16 20.00 -12.56
N GLN A 95 -16.16 19.66 -11.75
CA GLN A 95 -15.50 20.65 -10.90
C GLN A 95 -14.80 21.76 -11.73
N LEU A 96 -14.11 21.40 -12.82
CA LEU A 96 -13.55 22.40 -13.74
C LEU A 96 -14.65 23.28 -14.35
N ILE A 97 -15.74 22.69 -14.85
CA ILE A 97 -16.84 23.43 -15.44
C ILE A 97 -17.42 24.44 -14.44
N PHE A 98 -17.69 24.02 -13.19
CA PHE A 98 -18.23 24.93 -12.16
C PHE A 98 -17.26 26.02 -11.73
N VAL A 99 -15.95 25.80 -11.79
CA VAL A 99 -14.95 26.77 -11.30
C VAL A 99 -14.48 27.74 -12.38
N PHE A 100 -14.62 27.39 -13.66
CA PHE A 100 -14.27 28.23 -14.79
C PHE A 100 -15.48 28.84 -15.52
N ASP A 101 -16.70 28.32 -15.34
CA ASP A 101 -17.96 28.99 -15.72
C ASP A 101 -18.65 29.58 -14.48
N GLU A 102 -18.21 30.77 -14.08
CA GLU A 102 -18.81 31.54 -12.99
C GLU A 102 -20.30 31.81 -13.21
N LYS A 103 -20.78 31.95 -14.46
CA LYS A 103 -22.22 32.17 -14.72
C LYS A 103 -23.02 30.92 -14.43
N LEU A 104 -22.49 29.74 -14.72
CA LEU A 104 -23.11 28.47 -14.33
C LEU A 104 -23.05 28.28 -12.82
N LEU A 105 -21.93 28.62 -12.16
CA LEU A 105 -21.78 28.56 -10.71
C LEU A 105 -22.77 29.47 -9.98
N TYR A 106 -22.84 30.76 -10.36
CA TYR A 106 -23.80 31.71 -9.81
C TYR A 106 -25.24 31.28 -10.07
N LYS A 107 -25.54 30.73 -11.25
CA LYS A 107 -26.86 30.12 -11.50
C LYS A 107 -27.14 28.99 -10.52
N PHE A 108 -26.21 28.05 -10.33
CA PHE A 108 -26.36 26.94 -9.37
C PHE A 108 -26.55 27.42 -7.93
N ILE A 109 -25.81 28.44 -7.49
CA ILE A 109 -25.94 29.04 -6.15
C ILE A 109 -27.29 29.75 -6.01
N SER A 110 -27.69 30.58 -6.97
CA SER A 110 -29.00 31.27 -6.94
C SER A 110 -30.19 30.30 -7.02
N LEU A 111 -30.01 29.17 -7.71
CA LEU A 111 -30.94 28.06 -7.70
C LEU A 111 -31.00 27.43 -6.28
N ALA A 112 -29.85 27.22 -5.62
CA ALA A 112 -29.78 26.63 -4.27
C ALA A 112 -30.57 27.42 -3.22
N GLU A 113 -30.67 28.74 -3.40
CA GLU A 113 -31.48 29.65 -2.58
C GLU A 113 -33.00 29.53 -2.86
N GLY A 114 -33.41 28.80 -3.90
CA GLY A 114 -34.79 28.47 -4.30
C GLY A 114 -35.35 27.13 -3.74
N GLU A 115 -34.82 26.69 -2.60
CA GLU A 115 -35.33 25.65 -1.66
C GLU A 115 -35.62 24.19 -2.11
N THR A 116 -35.85 23.83 -3.38
CA THR A 116 -36.04 22.40 -3.76
C THR A 116 -35.42 21.93 -5.06
N GLU A 117 -35.71 22.57 -6.21
CA GLU A 117 -35.25 22.09 -7.53
C GLU A 117 -33.72 22.03 -7.61
N ALA A 118 -33.06 22.97 -6.96
CA ALA A 118 -31.61 23.05 -6.91
C ALA A 118 -30.96 22.09 -5.92
N LEU A 119 -31.63 21.77 -4.81
CA LEU A 119 -31.18 20.68 -3.94
C LEU A 119 -31.21 19.36 -4.72
N ALA A 120 -32.25 19.13 -5.52
CA ALA A 120 -32.33 17.98 -6.42
C ALA A 120 -31.22 18.03 -7.49
N LEU A 121 -30.91 19.20 -8.07
CA LEU A 121 -29.86 19.36 -9.08
C LEU A 121 -28.44 19.17 -8.53
N ILE A 122 -28.13 19.75 -7.35
CA ILE A 122 -26.84 19.57 -6.66
C ILE A 122 -26.69 18.11 -6.20
N THR A 123 -27.76 17.50 -5.67
CA THR A 123 -27.76 16.07 -5.34
C THR A 123 -27.55 15.20 -6.59
N LEU A 124 -28.16 15.55 -7.73
CA LEU A 124 -27.95 14.85 -8.99
C LEU A 124 -26.47 14.95 -9.44
N VAL A 125 -25.85 16.12 -9.31
CA VAL A 125 -24.42 16.32 -9.59
C VAL A 125 -23.54 15.46 -8.66
N THR A 126 -23.78 15.47 -7.34
CA THR A 126 -22.99 14.66 -6.40
C THR A 126 -23.23 13.16 -6.58
N VAL A 127 -24.43 12.74 -6.95
CA VAL A 127 -24.75 11.35 -7.32
C VAL A 127 -24.03 10.95 -8.59
N VAL A 128 -24.11 11.73 -9.67
CA VAL A 128 -23.50 11.41 -10.97
C VAL A 128 -21.97 11.35 -10.88
N ALA A 129 -21.33 12.14 -10.01
CA ALA A 129 -19.90 12.06 -9.74
C ALA A 129 -19.50 10.90 -8.80
N ASN A 130 -20.17 10.74 -7.65
CA ASN A 130 -19.70 9.84 -6.58
C ASN A 130 -20.34 8.44 -6.59
N LEU A 131 -21.55 8.27 -7.13
CA LEU A 131 -22.18 6.95 -7.20
C LEU A 131 -21.39 5.95 -8.07
N PRO A 132 -20.79 6.33 -9.22
CA PRO A 132 -19.89 5.44 -9.96
C PRO A 132 -18.65 5.04 -9.15
N LEU A 133 -18.08 5.96 -8.35
CA LEU A 133 -16.97 5.65 -7.43
C LEU A 133 -17.43 4.64 -6.35
N ALA A 134 -18.61 4.85 -5.76
CA ALA A 134 -19.18 3.97 -4.74
C ALA A 134 -19.44 2.56 -5.28
N ILE A 135 -20.07 2.45 -6.45
CA ILE A 135 -20.34 1.16 -7.13
C ILE A 135 -19.04 0.48 -7.52
N GLY A 136 -18.11 1.22 -8.14
CA GLY A 136 -16.82 0.68 -8.58
C GLY A 136 -16.00 0.12 -7.43
N THR A 137 -15.84 0.90 -6.36
CA THR A 137 -15.13 0.45 -5.14
C THR A 137 -15.87 -0.66 -4.40
N LEU A 138 -17.21 -0.77 -4.47
CA LEU A 138 -17.95 -1.91 -3.94
C LEU A 138 -17.65 -3.20 -4.71
N MET A 139 -17.66 -3.12 -6.04
CA MET A 139 -17.37 -4.26 -6.93
C MET A 139 -15.94 -4.75 -6.75
N LEU A 140 -14.96 -3.84 -6.72
CA LEU A 140 -13.57 -4.17 -6.43
C LEU A 140 -13.39 -4.65 -4.98
N GLY A 141 -14.16 -4.10 -4.04
CA GLY A 141 -14.20 -4.48 -2.63
C GLY A 141 -14.55 -5.94 -2.35
N LYS A 142 -15.08 -6.68 -3.34
CA LYS A 142 -15.24 -8.15 -3.23
C LYS A 142 -13.89 -8.88 -3.19
N HIS A 143 -12.88 -8.36 -3.90
CA HIS A 143 -11.54 -8.94 -4.01
C HIS A 143 -10.50 -8.15 -3.19
N ILE A 144 -10.56 -6.81 -3.24
CA ILE A 144 -9.66 -5.89 -2.57
C ILE A 144 -10.42 -5.25 -1.39
N SER A 145 -10.51 -5.97 -0.26
CA SER A 145 -11.44 -5.66 0.84
C SER A 145 -11.42 -4.21 1.39
N PRO A 146 -10.30 -3.46 1.44
CA PRO A 146 -10.31 -2.07 1.90
C PRO A 146 -11.20 -1.14 1.07
N LEU A 147 -11.40 -1.42 -0.22
CA LEU A 147 -12.25 -0.60 -1.09
C LEU A 147 -13.73 -0.61 -0.67
N ARG A 148 -14.17 -1.56 0.18
CA ARG A 148 -15.50 -1.48 0.82
C ARG A 148 -15.65 -0.25 1.72
N GLY A 149 -14.58 0.15 2.43
CA GLY A 149 -14.59 1.36 3.26
C GLY A 149 -14.71 2.62 2.40
N ALA A 150 -13.95 2.68 1.29
CA ALA A 150 -14.06 3.76 0.31
C ALA A 150 -15.48 3.85 -0.28
N SER A 151 -16.11 2.71 -0.60
CA SER A 151 -17.46 2.64 -1.16
C SER A 151 -18.52 3.29 -0.25
N VAL A 152 -18.48 3.01 1.06
CA VAL A 152 -19.38 3.65 2.03
C VAL A 152 -19.18 5.17 2.05
N CYS A 153 -17.93 5.64 2.02
CA CYS A 153 -17.65 7.07 2.00
C CYS A 153 -18.10 7.74 0.69
N TYR A 154 -17.89 7.13 -0.48
CA TYR A 154 -18.41 7.66 -1.75
C TYR A 154 -19.96 7.63 -1.80
N PHE A 155 -20.60 6.66 -1.17
CA PHE A 155 -22.06 6.64 -1.05
C PHE A 155 -22.55 7.82 -0.18
N ILE A 156 -21.92 8.07 0.98
CA ILE A 156 -22.23 9.23 1.82
C ILE A 156 -21.98 10.55 1.05
N LEU A 157 -20.85 10.67 0.35
CA LEU A 157 -20.53 11.84 -0.49
C LEU A 157 -21.56 12.05 -1.61
N SER A 158 -22.11 10.97 -2.19
CA SER A 158 -23.11 11.06 -3.25
C SER A 158 -24.42 11.72 -2.81
N VAL A 159 -24.82 11.50 -1.55
CA VAL A 159 -26.04 12.08 -0.95
C VAL A 159 -25.74 13.22 0.03
N PHE A 160 -24.49 13.69 0.10
CA PHE A 160 -24.05 14.68 1.09
C PHE A 160 -24.88 15.98 1.11
N PRO A 161 -25.34 16.55 -0.03
CA PRO A 161 -26.18 17.74 0.00
C PRO A 161 -27.50 17.54 0.79
N LEU A 162 -28.06 16.33 0.79
CA LEU A 162 -29.24 15.99 1.59
C LEU A 162 -28.89 15.89 3.08
N VAL A 163 -27.71 15.34 3.40
CA VAL A 163 -27.17 15.28 4.77
C VAL A 163 -26.92 16.68 5.31
N GLU A 164 -26.34 17.57 4.50
CA GLU A 164 -26.09 18.96 4.83
C GLU A 164 -27.39 19.72 5.14
N VAL A 165 -28.43 19.56 4.32
CA VAL A 165 -29.77 20.16 4.59
C VAL A 165 -30.40 19.60 5.86
N LEU A 166 -30.22 18.32 6.18
CA LEU A 166 -30.66 17.74 7.46
C LEU A 166 -29.89 18.32 8.65
N LEU A 167 -28.55 18.44 8.54
CA LEU A 167 -27.70 19.06 9.56
C LEU A 167 -28.07 20.53 9.78
N ALA A 168 -28.32 21.30 8.70
CA ALA A 168 -28.81 22.67 8.77
C ALA A 168 -30.15 22.74 9.51
N LYS A 169 -31.10 21.85 9.18
CA LYS A 169 -32.41 21.77 9.87
C LYS A 169 -32.32 21.33 11.33
N ILE A 170 -31.24 20.68 11.77
CA ILE A 170 -31.01 20.33 13.18
C ILE A 170 -30.32 21.47 13.94
N LEU A 171 -29.25 22.02 13.37
CA LEU A 171 -28.35 22.98 14.02
C LEU A 171 -28.85 24.42 13.90
N ILE A 172 -29.34 24.84 12.72
CA ILE A 172 -29.80 26.21 12.46
C ILE A 172 -31.24 26.39 12.94
N LYS A 173 -32.14 25.40 12.80
CA LYS A 173 -33.56 25.52 13.20
C LYS A 173 -33.76 25.73 14.72
N LYS A 174 -32.80 25.32 15.56
CA LYS A 174 -32.74 25.70 16.99
C LYS A 174 -32.60 27.22 17.23
N SER A 175 -32.33 28.00 16.18
CA SER A 175 -32.14 29.46 16.24
C SER A 175 -33.40 30.26 15.90
N TYR A 176 -34.50 29.63 15.48
CA TYR A 176 -35.78 30.32 15.23
C TYR A 176 -36.55 30.55 16.55
N SER A 177 -35.95 31.35 17.45
CA SER A 177 -36.71 32.03 18.49
C SER A 177 -37.31 33.29 17.90
N TYR A 178 -38.64 33.33 17.80
CA TYR A 178 -39.44 34.46 17.26
C TYR A 178 -39.16 35.80 17.98
N TYR A 179 -38.47 35.77 19.12
CA TYR A 179 -38.16 36.92 19.97
C TYR A 179 -36.71 37.43 19.95
N TYR A 180 -35.74 36.68 19.41
CA TYR A 180 -34.30 37.00 19.62
C TYR A 180 -33.41 37.04 18.37
N GLY A 181 -33.97 36.83 17.18
CA GLY A 181 -33.25 37.07 15.93
C GLY A 181 -32.17 36.03 15.57
N PHE A 182 -31.51 36.28 14.43
CA PHE A 182 -30.59 35.34 13.78
C PHE A 182 -29.21 35.30 14.48
N SER A 183 -28.83 34.15 15.03
CA SER A 183 -27.51 33.96 15.64
C SER A 183 -26.45 33.58 14.60
N ALA A 184 -25.62 34.55 14.21
CA ALA A 184 -24.49 34.36 13.29
C ALA A 184 -23.40 33.38 13.82
N SER A 185 -23.42 33.06 15.12
CA SER A 185 -22.55 32.03 15.72
C SER A 185 -22.90 30.61 15.21
N ASN A 186 -24.20 30.33 15.05
CA ASN A 186 -24.68 29.00 14.71
C ASN A 186 -24.41 28.64 13.23
N THR A 187 -24.42 29.62 12.32
CA THR A 187 -24.05 29.42 10.92
C THR A 187 -22.55 29.17 10.74
N LYS A 188 -21.68 29.89 11.45
CA LYS A 188 -20.23 29.62 11.46
C LYS A 188 -19.92 28.23 12.02
N THR A 189 -20.59 27.85 13.11
CA THR A 189 -20.47 26.50 13.72
C THR A 189 -20.93 25.40 12.74
N PHE A 190 -22.06 25.61 12.06
CA PHE A 190 -22.55 24.70 11.02
C PHE A 190 -21.54 24.54 9.87
N LEU A 191 -21.01 25.65 9.32
CA LEU A 191 -20.03 25.63 8.24
C LEU A 191 -18.78 24.81 8.61
N ILE A 192 -18.23 25.04 9.82
CA ILE A 192 -17.06 24.31 10.33
C ILE A 192 -17.35 22.80 10.43
N ILE A 193 -18.52 22.41 10.95
CA ILE A 193 -18.93 21.00 11.04
C ILE A 193 -19.04 20.37 9.64
N THR A 194 -19.67 21.05 8.69
CA THR A 194 -19.84 20.55 7.31
C THR A 194 -18.49 20.32 6.62
N VAL A 195 -17.55 21.27 6.67
CA VAL A 195 -16.23 21.09 6.03
C VAL A 195 -15.37 20.04 6.73
N LEU A 196 -15.48 19.89 8.05
CA LEU A 196 -14.79 18.82 8.80
C LEU A 196 -15.33 17.44 8.42
N LEU A 197 -16.65 17.28 8.23
CA LEU A 197 -17.25 16.03 7.77
C LEU A 197 -16.78 15.68 6.35
N LEU A 198 -16.75 16.65 5.43
CA LEU A 198 -16.20 16.45 4.08
C LEU A 198 -14.71 16.05 4.12
N PHE A 199 -13.91 16.70 4.95
CA PHE A 199 -12.49 16.34 5.13
C PHE A 199 -12.31 14.93 5.69
N ILE A 200 -13.08 14.52 6.70
CA ILE A 200 -13.03 13.17 7.27
C ILE A 200 -13.42 12.13 6.21
N LEU A 201 -14.48 12.36 5.42
CA LEU A 201 -14.89 11.46 4.34
C LEU A 201 -13.80 11.34 3.26
N ALA A 202 -13.17 12.44 2.86
CA ALA A 202 -12.05 12.46 1.92
C ALA A 202 -10.84 11.69 2.46
N LEU A 203 -10.48 11.89 3.74
CA LEU A 203 -9.39 11.20 4.41
C LEU A 203 -9.62 9.69 4.48
N ILE A 204 -10.83 9.25 4.84
CA ILE A 204 -11.18 7.82 4.88
C ILE A 204 -11.15 7.20 3.48
N CYS A 205 -11.60 7.91 2.43
CA CYS A 205 -11.45 7.45 1.04
C CYS A 205 -9.97 7.20 0.69
N VAL A 206 -9.11 8.19 0.97
CA VAL A 206 -7.67 8.12 0.66
C VAL A 206 -6.98 6.99 1.44
N ILE A 207 -7.25 6.84 2.74
CA ILE A 207 -6.71 5.73 3.57
C ILE A 207 -7.11 4.38 2.97
N ASN A 208 -8.36 4.20 2.55
CA ASN A 208 -8.80 2.95 1.95
C ASN A 208 -8.18 2.68 0.57
N TRP A 209 -7.86 3.72 -0.22
CA TRP A 209 -7.07 3.57 -1.45
C TRP A 209 -5.62 3.14 -1.17
N TRP A 210 -4.96 3.69 -0.15
CA TRP A 210 -3.62 3.25 0.24
C TRP A 210 -3.62 1.83 0.80
N ASN A 211 -4.59 1.47 1.65
CA ASN A 211 -4.75 0.10 2.14
C ASN A 211 -5.06 -0.90 1.00
N ALA A 212 -5.75 -0.47 -0.05
CA ALA A 212 -5.99 -1.27 -1.24
C ALA A 212 -4.70 -1.62 -2.01
N VAL A 213 -3.66 -0.77 -1.96
CA VAL A 213 -2.33 -1.09 -2.51
C VAL A 213 -1.72 -2.27 -1.77
N SER A 214 -1.62 -2.19 -0.44
CA SER A 214 -1.04 -3.23 0.41
C SER A 214 -1.84 -4.53 0.37
N ARG A 215 -3.16 -4.47 0.15
CA ARG A 215 -3.97 -5.69 -0.04
C ARG A 215 -3.81 -6.28 -1.44
N ALA A 216 -3.53 -5.47 -2.46
CA ALA A 216 -3.34 -5.96 -3.82
C ALA A 216 -1.99 -6.67 -4.01
N SER A 217 -0.90 -6.20 -3.39
CA SER A 217 0.39 -6.93 -3.42
C SER A 217 0.25 -8.33 -2.82
N GLY A 218 -0.40 -8.47 -1.66
CA GLY A 218 -0.69 -9.78 -1.06
C GLY A 218 -1.67 -10.68 -1.85
N ILE A 219 -2.35 -10.17 -2.88
CA ILE A 219 -3.16 -10.98 -3.82
C ILE A 219 -2.31 -11.41 -5.04
N GLU A 220 -1.33 -10.60 -5.44
CA GLU A 220 -0.35 -10.95 -6.46
C GLU A 220 0.55 -12.08 -5.98
N GLU A 221 1.15 -11.89 -4.79
CA GLU A 221 1.99 -12.88 -4.10
C GLU A 221 1.28 -14.24 -4.00
N ALA A 222 0.02 -14.26 -3.52
CA ALA A 222 -0.74 -15.50 -3.34
C ALA A 222 -1.16 -16.23 -4.64
N ASN A 223 -1.21 -15.54 -5.80
CA ASN A 223 -1.52 -16.18 -7.09
C ASN A 223 -0.26 -16.71 -7.79
N GLU A 224 0.91 -16.10 -7.58
CA GLU A 224 2.19 -16.63 -8.08
C GLU A 224 2.50 -18.02 -7.48
N ASP A 225 2.07 -18.28 -6.23
CA ASP A 225 2.15 -19.60 -5.61
C ASP A 225 1.22 -20.65 -6.24
N THR A 226 0.10 -20.25 -6.87
CA THR A 226 -0.92 -21.20 -7.36
C THR A 226 -0.68 -21.68 -8.78
N ASP A 227 -0.17 -20.82 -9.67
CA ASP A 227 0.13 -21.17 -11.08
C ASP A 227 1.32 -22.15 -11.21
N ASN A 228 2.10 -22.36 -10.14
CA ASN A 228 3.22 -23.32 -10.10
C ASN A 228 2.80 -24.77 -9.74
N LEU A 229 1.52 -25.03 -9.44
CA LEU A 229 1.02 -26.37 -9.13
C LEU A 229 0.73 -27.17 -10.40
N ALA A 230 1.69 -28.03 -10.80
CA ALA A 230 1.52 -29.00 -11.87
C ALA A 230 0.33 -29.96 -11.60
N PRO A 231 -0.33 -30.53 -12.64
CA PRO A 231 -1.57 -31.29 -12.46
C PRO A 231 -1.36 -32.52 -11.59
N GLN A 232 -2.15 -32.64 -10.51
CA GLN A 232 -2.14 -33.83 -9.65
C GLN A 232 -2.55 -35.07 -10.46
N ALA A 233 -1.66 -36.05 -10.57
CA ALA A 233 -1.98 -37.36 -11.10
C ALA A 233 -2.86 -38.13 -10.09
N THR A 234 -4.05 -38.54 -10.52
CA THR A 234 -4.98 -39.34 -9.72
C THR A 234 -4.36 -40.70 -9.39
N TYR A 235 -3.97 -40.91 -8.13
CA TYR A 235 -3.51 -42.21 -7.63
C TYR A 235 -4.70 -43.12 -7.29
N VAL A 236 -4.59 -44.40 -7.64
CA VAL A 236 -5.54 -45.47 -7.28
C VAL A 236 -5.04 -46.17 -6.01
N GLU A 237 -5.98 -46.55 -5.12
CA GLU A 237 -5.72 -47.03 -3.76
C GLU A 237 -5.05 -48.42 -3.67
N GLN A 238 -4.16 -48.60 -2.68
CA GLN A 238 -4.13 -49.81 -1.84
C GLN A 238 -3.50 -49.48 -0.45
N PRO A 239 -3.93 -50.08 0.70
CA PRO A 239 -3.98 -49.33 1.98
C PRO A 239 -3.09 -49.81 3.15
N ALA A 240 -3.20 -49.04 4.26
CA ALA A 240 -2.74 -49.23 5.65
C ALA A 240 -1.31 -48.70 6.00
N ALA A 241 -1.08 -47.93 7.07
CA ALA A 241 -1.97 -47.41 8.13
C ALA A 241 -1.53 -46.01 8.65
N ALA A 242 -2.43 -45.27 9.32
CA ALA A 242 -2.22 -43.94 9.91
C ALA A 242 -1.87 -44.03 11.44
N PRO A 243 -1.31 -42.99 12.14
CA PRO A 243 -1.88 -41.63 12.22
C PRO A 243 -0.92 -40.40 12.32
N VAL A 244 -1.34 -39.24 11.77
CA VAL A 244 -1.53 -37.89 12.42
C VAL A 244 -0.51 -37.46 13.52
N GLN A 245 0.18 -36.30 13.52
CA GLN A 245 0.12 -35.03 12.74
C GLN A 245 1.37 -34.12 12.96
N SER A 246 1.72 -33.21 12.03
CA SER A 246 2.15 -31.79 12.26
C SER A 246 2.54 -31.06 10.95
N SER A 247 2.56 -29.73 10.94
CA SER A 247 2.59 -28.89 9.71
C SER A 247 3.26 -27.52 9.89
N ALA A 248 3.74 -26.94 8.77
CA ALA A 248 4.44 -25.65 8.60
C ALA A 248 5.98 -25.68 8.80
N PRO A 249 6.76 -24.69 8.30
CA PRO A 249 6.41 -23.59 7.37
C PRO A 249 7.10 -23.71 5.99
N THR A 250 6.81 -22.81 5.05
CA THR A 250 7.65 -22.63 3.84
C THR A 250 7.70 -21.16 3.44
N GLN A 251 8.90 -20.60 3.36
CA GLN A 251 9.15 -19.19 3.06
C GLN A 251 9.23 -18.98 1.53
N PRO A 252 8.75 -17.84 0.97
CA PRO A 252 8.70 -17.64 -0.47
C PRO A 252 10.03 -17.17 -1.07
N GLN A 253 10.40 -17.74 -2.23
CA GLN A 253 11.58 -17.34 -3.01
C GLN A 253 11.26 -16.13 -3.91
N GLN A 254 11.90 -14.97 -3.69
CA GLN A 254 11.71 -13.80 -4.56
C GLN A 254 12.63 -13.83 -5.78
N ASN A 255 12.07 -13.71 -6.99
CA ASN A 255 12.85 -13.61 -8.23
C ASN A 255 12.53 -12.29 -8.97
N TYR A 256 13.48 -11.36 -8.98
CA TYR A 256 13.31 -10.01 -9.56
C TYR A 256 14.05 -9.85 -10.90
N SER A 257 13.30 -9.73 -12.00
CA SER A 257 13.84 -9.22 -13.27
C SER A 257 13.81 -7.68 -13.30
N ALA A 258 14.86 -7.04 -12.79
CA ALA A 258 15.01 -5.58 -12.84
C ALA A 258 15.75 -5.12 -14.11
N ARG A 259 15.27 -4.02 -14.73
CA ARG A 259 16.14 -3.14 -15.55
C ARG A 259 17.33 -2.72 -14.67
N PRO A 260 18.55 -2.53 -15.20
CA PRO A 260 19.74 -2.36 -14.37
C PRO A 260 19.66 -1.05 -13.57
N VAL A 261 19.16 -1.18 -12.33
CA VAL A 261 19.56 -0.30 -11.24
C VAL A 261 21.07 -0.48 -11.15
N SER A 262 21.84 0.59 -11.25
CA SER A 262 23.30 0.51 -11.18
C SER A 262 23.69 -0.17 -9.87
N ALA A 263 24.07 -1.44 -9.95
CA ALA A 263 24.45 -2.22 -8.78
C ALA A 263 25.58 -1.47 -8.07
N ILE A 264 25.46 -1.33 -6.75
CA ILE A 264 26.55 -0.74 -5.98
C ILE A 264 27.78 -1.62 -6.09
N THR A 265 28.94 -1.00 -6.22
CA THR A 265 30.21 -1.73 -6.27
C THR A 265 30.55 -2.30 -4.90
N ASP A 266 31.40 -3.33 -4.85
CA ASP A 266 31.89 -3.86 -3.56
C ASP A 266 32.66 -2.80 -2.75
N GLU A 267 33.27 -1.84 -3.43
CA GLU A 267 33.88 -0.65 -2.82
C GLU A 267 32.82 0.20 -2.09
N GLN A 268 31.67 0.44 -2.72
CA GLN A 268 30.55 1.18 -2.13
C GLN A 268 29.91 0.41 -0.97
N LYS A 269 29.81 -0.93 -1.05
CA LYS A 269 29.39 -1.78 0.07
C LYS A 269 30.34 -1.66 1.26
N LYS A 270 31.66 -1.75 1.05
CA LYS A 270 32.67 -1.58 2.10
C LYS A 270 32.58 -0.20 2.76
N ILE A 271 32.37 0.86 1.98
CA ILE A 271 32.17 2.22 2.52
C ILE A 271 30.95 2.26 3.45
N LEU A 272 29.80 1.71 3.03
CA LEU A 272 28.59 1.65 3.87
C LEU A 272 28.80 0.81 5.14
N MET A 273 29.47 -0.33 5.03
CA MET A 273 29.84 -1.17 6.18
C MET A 273 30.79 -0.47 7.17
N GLY A 274 31.57 0.52 6.71
CA GLY A 274 32.46 1.34 7.53
C GLY A 274 31.82 2.58 8.18
N MET A 275 30.67 3.06 7.69
CA MET A 275 29.97 4.21 8.26
C MET A 275 29.42 3.92 9.67
N SER A 276 29.31 4.91 10.54
CA SER A 276 28.55 4.82 11.79
C SER A 276 27.03 4.77 11.56
N ASN A 277 26.27 4.37 12.59
CA ASN A 277 24.79 4.34 12.49
C ASN A 277 24.19 5.74 12.26
N GLN A 278 24.86 6.80 12.74
CA GLN A 278 24.42 8.18 12.52
C GLN A 278 24.71 8.63 11.07
N GLU A 279 25.84 8.22 10.50
CA GLU A 279 26.15 8.48 9.08
C GLU A 279 25.20 7.72 8.15
N LEU A 280 24.91 6.43 8.43
CA LEU A 280 23.90 5.67 7.69
C LEU A 280 22.51 6.32 7.78
N THR A 281 22.12 6.80 8.98
CA THR A 281 20.87 7.55 9.16
C THR A 281 20.85 8.84 8.34
N ASN A 282 21.98 9.54 8.22
CA ASN A 282 22.11 10.73 7.38
C ASN A 282 22.01 10.40 5.88
N VAL A 283 22.54 9.25 5.43
CA VAL A 283 22.35 8.77 4.04
C VAL A 283 20.88 8.53 3.75
N ILE A 284 20.18 7.83 4.65
CA ILE A 284 18.76 7.47 4.51
C ILE A 284 17.84 8.70 4.53
N ASN A 285 18.14 9.68 5.40
CA ASN A 285 17.33 10.90 5.53
C ASN A 285 17.57 11.94 4.43
N ASN A 286 18.65 11.82 3.66
CA ASN A 286 19.01 12.75 2.59
C ASN A 286 19.21 12.03 1.23
N PRO A 287 18.21 11.27 0.73
CA PRO A 287 18.37 10.42 -0.45
C PRO A 287 18.71 11.21 -1.72
N SER A 288 18.32 12.49 -1.78
CA SER A 288 18.61 13.40 -2.89
C SER A 288 20.10 13.79 -3.01
N LEU A 289 20.92 13.55 -1.98
CA LEU A 289 22.37 13.79 -2.03
C LEU A 289 23.14 12.63 -2.68
N TYR A 290 22.50 11.48 -2.92
CA TYR A 290 23.14 10.27 -3.43
C TYR A 290 22.60 9.92 -4.81
N ALA A 291 23.46 10.01 -5.83
CA ALA A 291 23.06 9.80 -7.23
C ALA A 291 22.61 8.36 -7.57
N ASN A 292 22.87 7.38 -6.69
CA ASN A 292 22.46 6.00 -6.87
C ASN A 292 21.45 5.58 -5.78
N PRO A 293 20.16 5.34 -6.12
CA PRO A 293 19.16 4.84 -5.18
C PRO A 293 19.55 3.51 -4.49
N ALA A 294 20.29 2.63 -5.16
CA ALA A 294 20.74 1.37 -4.56
C ALA A 294 21.74 1.59 -3.40
N PHE A 295 22.46 2.71 -3.38
CA PHE A 295 23.34 3.08 -2.26
C PHE A 295 22.53 3.45 -1.01
N VAL A 296 21.36 4.07 -1.18
CA VAL A 296 20.47 4.43 -0.07
C VAL A 296 19.76 3.21 0.49
N GLU A 297 19.28 2.29 -0.37
CA GLU A 297 18.67 1.03 0.09
C GLU A 297 19.69 0.11 0.78
N GLU A 298 20.94 0.01 0.29
CA GLU A 298 21.98 -0.75 1.02
C GLU A 298 22.37 -0.07 2.35
N ALA A 299 22.40 1.26 2.42
CA ALA A 299 22.64 1.98 3.67
C ALA A 299 21.56 1.66 4.71
N LYS A 300 20.31 1.60 4.26
CA LYS A 300 19.14 1.17 5.05
C LYS A 300 19.27 -0.30 5.47
N LYS A 301 19.57 -1.22 4.54
CA LYS A 301 19.79 -2.66 4.85
C LYS A 301 20.90 -2.84 5.89
N THR A 302 22.00 -2.10 5.74
CA THR A 302 23.15 -2.10 6.68
C THR A 302 22.74 -1.61 8.06
N LEU A 303 21.99 -0.50 8.15
CA LEU A 303 21.50 0.04 9.43
C LEU A 303 20.54 -0.93 10.11
N THR A 304 19.57 -1.48 9.36
CA THR A 304 18.60 -2.46 9.89
C THR A 304 19.29 -3.74 10.37
N LYS A 305 20.29 -4.26 9.63
CA LYS A 305 21.08 -5.44 10.05
C LYS A 305 21.82 -5.20 11.38
N ARG A 306 22.39 -4.00 11.58
CA ARG A 306 23.06 -3.63 12.84
C ARG A 306 22.08 -3.42 14.00
N GLN A 307 20.95 -2.75 13.74
CA GLN A 307 19.90 -2.58 14.75
C GLN A 307 19.28 -3.93 15.15
N GLY A 308 19.12 -4.84 14.19
CA GLY A 308 18.75 -6.24 14.41
C GLY A 308 19.76 -6.97 15.27
N TRP A 309 21.05 -6.90 14.93
CA TRP A 309 22.13 -7.52 15.72
C TRP A 309 22.15 -7.01 17.17
N GLU A 310 22.01 -5.70 17.40
CA GLU A 310 21.92 -5.13 18.76
C GLU A 310 20.73 -5.64 19.58
N ILE A 311 19.64 -6.10 18.94
CA ILE A 311 18.47 -6.70 19.61
C ILE A 311 18.72 -8.16 19.98
N ILE A 312 19.45 -8.91 19.14
CA ILE A 312 19.60 -10.38 19.26
C ILE A 312 20.96 -10.84 19.83
N LYS A 313 21.97 -9.96 19.94
CA LYS A 313 23.34 -10.32 20.38
C LYS A 313 23.37 -11.06 21.73
N ASP A 314 22.47 -10.68 22.65
CA ASP A 314 22.38 -11.23 24.01
C ASP A 314 21.45 -12.46 24.09
N TYR A 315 20.92 -12.96 22.96
CA TYR A 315 20.04 -14.11 22.92
C TYR A 315 20.83 -15.41 23.01
N SER A 316 20.22 -16.44 23.63
CA SER A 316 20.78 -17.79 23.64
C SER A 316 20.67 -18.44 22.26
N ASP A 317 21.46 -19.48 22.03
CA ASP A 317 21.48 -20.20 20.76
C ASP A 317 20.11 -20.83 20.42
N GLU A 318 19.36 -21.29 21.43
CA GLU A 318 18.00 -21.82 21.25
C GLU A 318 17.01 -20.73 20.83
N GLN A 319 17.18 -19.51 21.35
CA GLN A 319 16.37 -18.35 20.95
C GLN A 319 16.70 -17.90 19.52
N LEU A 320 17.99 -17.89 19.16
CA LEU A 320 18.43 -17.59 17.79
C LEU A 320 17.91 -18.63 16.78
N LEU A 321 17.99 -19.93 17.11
CA LEU A 321 17.44 -21.02 16.29
C LEU A 321 15.92 -20.84 16.07
N SER A 322 15.14 -20.68 17.14
CA SER A 322 13.68 -20.50 17.02
C SER A 322 13.31 -19.24 16.22
N ILE A 323 14.11 -18.18 16.27
CA ILE A 323 13.89 -16.98 15.44
C ILE A 323 14.14 -17.27 13.96
N VAL A 324 15.23 -17.99 13.63
CA VAL A 324 15.59 -18.33 12.25
C VAL A 324 14.61 -19.34 11.64
N HIS A 325 14.11 -20.30 12.43
CA HIS A 325 13.16 -21.33 11.96
C HIS A 325 11.71 -20.85 11.93
N ASP A 326 11.20 -20.30 13.04
CA ASP A 326 9.77 -20.03 13.21
C ASP A 326 9.39 -18.55 13.01
N ASN A 327 10.34 -17.63 13.21
CA ASN A 327 10.16 -16.17 13.23
C ASN A 327 8.85 -15.70 13.94
N VAL A 328 8.50 -16.31 15.09
CA VAL A 328 7.23 -16.06 15.80
C VAL A 328 7.02 -14.58 16.15
N GLN A 329 8.11 -13.83 16.31
CA GLN A 329 8.09 -12.41 16.68
C GLN A 329 7.99 -11.45 15.47
N GLY A 330 8.04 -11.96 14.24
CA GLY A 330 7.87 -11.16 13.02
C GLY A 330 9.03 -10.22 12.71
N PHE A 331 10.27 -10.64 13.01
CA PHE A 331 11.48 -9.90 12.66
C PHE A 331 11.67 -9.79 11.13
N SER A 332 12.33 -8.73 10.67
CA SER A 332 12.63 -8.53 9.24
C SER A 332 13.76 -9.45 8.76
N ALA A 333 13.84 -9.69 7.45
CA ALA A 333 14.82 -10.59 6.85
C ALA A 333 16.27 -10.24 7.23
N GLU A 334 16.60 -8.95 7.39
CA GLU A 334 17.94 -8.49 7.79
C GLU A 334 18.32 -8.88 9.22
N VAL A 335 17.33 -9.05 10.11
CA VAL A 335 17.52 -9.53 11.49
C VAL A 335 17.73 -11.05 11.48
N LEU A 336 17.00 -11.76 10.62
CA LEU A 336 17.13 -13.22 10.44
C LEU A 336 18.47 -13.58 9.78
N ASP A 337 18.92 -12.77 8.81
CA ASP A 337 20.29 -12.79 8.28
C ASP A 337 21.31 -12.67 9.41
N ALA A 338 21.16 -11.66 10.29
CA ALA A 338 22.06 -11.47 11.43
C ALA A 338 22.03 -12.67 12.39
N ALA A 339 20.86 -13.23 12.68
CA ALA A 339 20.71 -14.39 13.56
C ALA A 339 21.36 -15.66 12.97
N SER A 340 21.18 -15.93 11.68
CA SER A 340 21.82 -17.08 11.00
C SER A 340 23.35 -16.94 10.95
N MET A 341 23.86 -15.72 10.75
CA MET A 341 25.29 -15.42 10.77
C MET A 341 25.89 -15.53 12.18
N GLU A 342 25.15 -15.14 13.21
CA GLU A 342 25.55 -15.28 14.62
C GLU A 342 25.60 -16.77 15.02
N LEU A 343 24.60 -17.58 14.64
CA LEU A 343 24.62 -19.04 14.84
C LEU A 343 25.82 -19.73 14.15
N LEU A 344 26.15 -19.28 12.93
CA LEU A 344 27.35 -19.75 12.22
C LEU A 344 28.64 -19.32 12.94
N ALA A 345 28.74 -18.05 13.38
CA ALA A 345 29.91 -17.52 14.06
C ALA A 345 30.14 -18.15 15.45
N ARG A 346 29.07 -18.59 16.13
CA ARG A 346 29.12 -19.36 17.38
C ARG A 346 29.42 -20.86 17.16
N GLU A 347 29.52 -21.30 15.90
CA GLU A 347 29.62 -22.70 15.50
C GLU A 347 28.54 -23.58 16.18
N ASN A 348 27.29 -23.12 16.17
CA ASN A 348 26.21 -23.82 16.85
C ASN A 348 25.99 -25.23 16.28
N ALA A 349 26.10 -26.25 17.14
CA ALA A 349 26.07 -27.65 16.71
C ALA A 349 24.74 -28.07 16.05
N THR A 350 23.60 -27.55 16.50
CA THR A 350 22.29 -27.88 15.91
C THR A 350 22.17 -27.31 14.49
N PHE A 351 22.49 -26.02 14.33
CA PHE A 351 22.53 -25.32 13.05
C PHE A 351 23.50 -25.98 12.05
N ILE A 352 24.69 -26.36 12.52
CA ILE A 352 25.69 -27.06 11.71
C ILE A 352 25.20 -28.44 11.29
N ASN A 353 24.67 -29.24 12.21
CA ASN A 353 24.21 -30.60 11.92
C ASN A 353 23.02 -30.61 10.96
N GLU A 354 22.12 -29.63 11.05
CA GLU A 354 21.01 -29.45 10.10
C GLU A 354 21.52 -29.33 8.66
N VAL A 355 22.36 -28.32 8.38
CA VAL A 355 22.91 -28.11 7.03
C VAL A 355 23.87 -29.23 6.62
N SER A 356 24.62 -29.80 7.57
CA SER A 356 25.55 -30.90 7.32
C SER A 356 24.87 -32.24 7.09
N SER A 357 23.57 -32.38 7.37
CA SER A 357 22.76 -33.57 7.07
C SER A 357 22.22 -33.58 5.64
N LEU A 358 22.10 -32.41 4.99
CA LEU A 358 21.58 -32.27 3.63
C LEU A 358 22.45 -33.00 2.62
N THR A 359 21.88 -33.48 1.51
CA THR A 359 22.60 -34.13 0.41
C THR A 359 23.32 -33.12 -0.49
N ILE A 360 24.23 -33.59 -1.36
CA ILE A 360 24.93 -32.70 -2.32
C ILE A 360 23.95 -31.93 -3.24
N PRO A 361 22.90 -32.55 -3.82
CA PRO A 361 21.88 -31.82 -4.59
C PRO A 361 21.13 -30.75 -3.78
N GLU A 362 20.83 -31.00 -2.50
CA GLU A 362 20.15 -30.03 -1.63
C GLU A 362 21.06 -28.86 -1.26
N LEU A 363 22.34 -29.12 -0.95
CA LEU A 363 23.35 -28.08 -0.75
C LEU A 363 23.53 -27.22 -2.03
N GLN A 364 23.55 -27.85 -3.21
CA GLN A 364 23.56 -27.13 -4.49
C GLN A 364 22.26 -26.34 -4.72
N GLY A 365 21.12 -26.85 -4.26
CA GLY A 365 19.82 -26.19 -4.29
C GLY A 365 19.77 -24.90 -3.45
N ILE A 366 20.40 -24.90 -2.27
CA ILE A 366 20.58 -23.70 -1.44
C ILE A 366 21.39 -22.65 -2.21
N LEU A 367 22.52 -23.04 -2.79
CA LEU A 367 23.40 -22.11 -3.50
C LEU A 367 22.79 -21.60 -4.83
N SER A 368 22.00 -22.42 -5.53
CA SER A 368 21.31 -22.00 -6.75
C SER A 368 20.17 -21.02 -6.50
N ASN A 369 19.61 -21.00 -5.28
CA ASN A 369 18.53 -20.12 -4.86
C ASN A 369 18.95 -19.22 -3.69
N ALA A 370 20.20 -18.74 -3.70
CA ALA A 370 20.81 -17.96 -2.62
C ALA A 370 19.95 -16.76 -2.18
N ASP A 371 19.24 -16.10 -3.09
CA ASP A 371 18.33 -14.97 -2.79
C ASP A 371 17.14 -15.32 -1.85
N SER A 372 16.99 -16.59 -1.49
CA SER A 372 15.89 -17.12 -0.67
C SER A 372 16.33 -17.76 0.66
N TYR A 373 17.63 -17.75 0.95
CA TYR A 373 18.20 -18.28 2.18
C TYR A 373 18.91 -17.17 2.94
N TYR A 374 18.98 -17.28 4.27
CA TYR A 374 19.74 -16.32 5.07
C TYR A 374 21.25 -16.53 4.89
N ASP A 375 22.03 -15.44 4.97
CA ASP A 375 23.50 -15.42 4.73
C ASP A 375 24.25 -16.58 5.41
N GLY A 376 23.88 -16.94 6.65
CA GLY A 376 24.53 -18.01 7.41
C GLY A 376 24.32 -19.40 6.81
N TYR A 377 23.13 -19.69 6.28
CA TYR A 377 22.85 -20.95 5.58
C TYR A 377 23.66 -21.06 4.28
N ILE A 378 23.78 -19.97 3.52
CA ILE A 378 24.51 -19.94 2.25
C ILE A 378 26.00 -20.19 2.49
N GLN A 379 26.60 -19.53 3.49
CA GLN A 379 28.01 -19.71 3.82
C GLN A 379 28.30 -21.11 4.38
N LEU A 380 27.44 -21.63 5.24
CA LEU A 380 27.57 -22.97 5.79
C LEU A 380 27.38 -24.06 4.71
N ALA A 381 26.38 -23.92 3.84
CA ALA A 381 26.19 -24.83 2.71
C ALA A 381 27.38 -24.80 1.74
N THR A 382 27.96 -23.62 1.49
CA THR A 382 29.20 -23.47 0.72
C THR A 382 30.38 -24.19 1.39
N ARG A 383 30.53 -24.07 2.72
CA ARG A 383 31.57 -24.76 3.51
C ARG A 383 31.42 -26.29 3.38
N VAL A 384 30.25 -26.82 3.73
CA VAL A 384 29.97 -28.27 3.71
C VAL A 384 30.09 -28.86 2.30
N LEU A 385 29.61 -28.15 1.28
CA LEU A 385 29.73 -28.61 -0.11
C LEU A 385 31.20 -28.68 -0.55
N ASN A 386 32.00 -27.66 -0.26
CA ASN A 386 33.43 -27.65 -0.55
C ASN A 386 34.18 -28.74 0.22
N GLU A 387 33.85 -28.98 1.49
CA GLU A 387 34.45 -30.06 2.27
C GLU A 387 34.16 -31.44 1.65
N ARG A 388 32.93 -31.70 1.23
CA ARG A 388 32.54 -32.99 0.62
C ARG A 388 33.09 -33.21 -0.79
N ILE A 389 33.20 -32.14 -1.60
CA ILE A 389 33.81 -32.21 -2.94
C ILE A 389 35.32 -32.48 -2.82
N ASN A 390 36.01 -31.87 -1.84
CA ASN A 390 37.45 -32.02 -1.68
C ASN A 390 37.85 -33.24 -0.81
N ASN A 391 36.97 -33.75 0.06
CA ASN A 391 37.17 -34.95 0.88
C ASN A 391 35.96 -35.91 0.78
N PRO A 392 35.81 -36.66 -0.33
CA PRO A 392 34.68 -37.58 -0.53
C PRO A 392 34.62 -38.77 0.45
N GLY A 393 35.66 -38.99 1.26
CA GLY A 393 35.71 -40.08 2.25
C GLY A 393 34.78 -39.94 3.46
N ASN A 394 34.22 -38.75 3.72
CA ASN A 394 33.31 -38.50 4.84
C ASN A 394 31.81 -38.49 4.44
N ALA A 395 31.47 -38.83 3.20
CA ALA A 395 30.10 -38.67 2.67
C ALA A 395 29.10 -39.79 3.06
N GLN A 396 29.43 -40.65 4.04
CA GLN A 396 28.61 -41.81 4.47
C GLN A 396 28.65 -42.08 5.99
N ALA A 397 28.79 -41.05 6.82
CA ALA A 397 28.65 -41.13 8.27
C ALA A 397 27.34 -40.49 8.73
#